data_AF-A0A3S8VTS9-F1
#
_entry.id   AF-A0A3S8VTS9-F1
#
_cell.length_a   1.000
_cell.length_b   1.000
_cell.length_c   1.000
_cell.angle_alpha   90.00
_cell.angle_beta   90.00
_cell.angle_gamma   90.00
#
_symmetry.space_group_name_H-M   'P 1'
#
loop_
_entity.id
_entity.type
_entity.pdbx_description
1 polymer ?
#
loop_
_entity_poly.entity_id
_entity_poly.type
_entity_poly.pdbx_seq_one_letter_code
_entity_poly.pdbx_strand_id
1 'polypeptide(L)'
;MRATRWIACAAVVVALLAGCSDSGEDEGNPGAKDGKRTGRSPSAEATPPGTQLDVPALYDTGRGWESTEEGTQLPLPRTGAVAVYWERPGEGGPDEYGFTVLDAATGEKRWSSVPVSPLESTDLPYIRATVDGKEYLALWSSGTTDDDAINRGKEVVALDIFPADASGDGVRPVHVEVDGEGKVRDGGAGLLVQSGDDTVVAVDPATGDTTEYSLNDQEPPADCPECESSWQVKGLTDDGLLIGTSIDIDYNGFWVPGAWTSADLRPKGVAPGEPSGVQVISDDLLVVDWGQERNSEAIVWSAVDSSSGKTLATVRCEGDTTPGDHHLSSNGRYLAHGGRVFDLEKGTGVCYERTDSTNAVEFRLATDEGVVYGNAIGSEGFISSEDPVQLDMRTGKIEEFEDVTIDFPFGDTAGFGLFWDEASRTMVAYPHTN
;
A
#
# COMPACT_ATOMS: atom_id res chain seq x y z
N MET A 1 30.39 51.40 9.17
CA MET A 1 30.78 52.70 9.77
C MET A 1 29.62 53.17 10.66
N ARG A 2 29.96 53.50 11.92
CA ARG A 2 29.11 54.10 12.98
C ARG A 2 28.45 55.39 12.47
N ALA A 3 27.34 55.96 12.95
CA ALA A 3 26.39 55.84 14.05
C ALA A 3 25.09 56.58 13.56
N THR A 4 23.89 56.52 14.14
CA THR A 4 23.54 57.17 15.41
C THR A 4 22.05 56.92 15.74
N ARG A 5 21.80 56.78 17.04
CA ARG A 5 20.58 56.55 17.84
C ARG A 5 19.38 57.47 17.57
N TRP A 6 18.19 56.93 17.82
CA TRP A 6 17.13 57.62 18.60
C TRP A 6 16.62 56.70 19.70
N ILE A 7 16.46 57.29 20.89
CA ILE A 7 16.00 56.72 22.16
C ILE A 7 14.55 57.17 22.36
N ALA A 8 13.67 56.28 22.82
CA ALA A 8 12.51 56.66 23.63
C ALA A 8 12.26 55.58 24.69
N CYS A 9 12.51 55.95 25.95
CA CYS A 9 12.18 55.19 27.14
C CYS A 9 10.70 55.39 27.50
N ALA A 10 10.03 54.36 28.01
CA ALA A 10 8.90 54.53 28.92
C ALA A 10 8.77 53.35 29.91
N ALA A 11 9.10 53.66 31.17
CA ALA A 11 8.60 53.20 32.47
C ALA A 11 8.29 51.72 32.78
N VAL A 12 8.93 51.32 33.87
CA VAL A 12 8.84 50.12 34.71
C VAL A 12 7.55 50.07 35.55
N VAL A 13 7.00 48.86 35.76
CA VAL A 13 6.40 48.46 37.06
C VAL A 13 6.92 47.06 37.41
N VAL A 14 7.61 46.96 38.55
CA VAL A 14 8.01 45.72 39.23
C VAL A 14 7.00 45.47 40.35
N ALA A 15 6.52 44.24 40.46
CA ALA A 15 5.99 43.70 41.71
C ALA A 15 6.54 42.28 41.90
N LEU A 16 7.41 42.14 42.90
CA LEU A 16 7.95 40.89 43.44
C LEU A 16 6.95 40.29 44.43
N LEU A 17 6.74 38.97 44.36
CA LEU A 17 6.47 38.16 45.55
C LEU A 17 7.37 36.91 45.48
N ALA A 18 8.19 36.79 46.52
CA ALA A 18 9.11 35.71 46.79
C ALA A 18 8.39 34.50 47.41
N GLY A 19 8.97 33.31 47.24
CA GLY A 19 8.56 32.10 47.95
C GLY A 19 9.36 30.84 47.56
N CYS A 20 10.62 30.79 48.01
CA CYS A 20 11.47 29.65 48.43
C CYS A 20 11.24 28.27 47.76
N SER A 21 12.14 27.77 46.91
CA SER A 21 13.43 27.10 47.22
C SER A 21 13.29 25.71 47.86
N ASP A 22 13.67 24.67 47.12
CA ASP A 22 14.80 23.82 47.50
C ASP A 22 15.36 23.13 46.25
N SER A 23 16.62 23.39 45.94
CA SER A 23 17.34 22.83 44.80
C SER A 23 18.74 22.48 45.29
N GLY A 24 18.99 21.18 45.40
CA GLY A 24 20.33 20.63 45.56
C GLY A 24 20.80 20.05 44.23
N GLU A 25 21.72 20.76 43.58
CA GLU A 25 22.71 20.26 42.61
C GLU A 25 23.95 19.84 43.45
N ASP A 26 24.82 18.88 43.14
CA ASP A 26 25.43 18.50 41.86
C ASP A 26 26.14 17.12 41.99
N GLU A 27 26.31 16.44 40.85
CA GLU A 27 27.61 15.98 40.29
C GLU A 27 27.48 14.72 39.39
N GLY A 28 27.33 14.96 38.08
CA GLY A 28 28.25 14.48 37.04
C GLY A 28 28.33 13.00 36.63
N ASN A 29 27.74 12.66 35.47
CA ASN A 29 28.49 12.07 34.34
C ASN A 29 27.69 12.21 33.01
N PRO A 30 28.29 12.65 31.88
CA PRO A 30 27.59 12.87 30.63
C PRO A 30 27.79 11.71 29.63
N GLY A 31 26.72 11.25 28.98
CA GLY A 31 26.84 10.46 27.75
C GLY A 31 25.78 9.40 27.51
N ALA A 32 24.60 9.82 27.04
CA ALA A 32 23.77 9.04 26.12
C ALA A 32 22.79 10.02 25.44
N LYS A 33 22.96 10.22 24.13
CA LYS A 33 22.00 10.97 23.32
C LYS A 33 20.86 10.02 22.95
N ASP A 34 19.86 9.93 23.81
CA ASP A 34 18.60 9.31 23.45
C ASP A 34 17.74 10.32 22.67
N GLY A 35 17.51 9.99 21.40
CA GLY A 35 16.59 10.68 20.52
C GLY A 35 15.18 10.60 21.12
N LYS A 36 14.68 11.75 21.56
CA LYS A 36 13.35 11.92 22.12
C LYS A 36 12.31 11.62 21.03
N ARG A 37 11.80 10.38 20.98
CA ARG A 37 10.54 10.03 20.30
C ARG A 37 9.46 10.94 20.88
N THR A 38 9.02 11.93 20.11
CA THR A 38 7.81 12.70 20.40
C THR A 38 6.60 11.90 19.92
N GLY A 39 6.39 10.72 20.53
CA GLY A 39 5.11 10.02 20.52
C GLY A 39 4.50 10.23 21.89
N ARG A 40 3.28 10.78 21.94
CA ARG A 40 2.50 10.80 23.18
C ARG A 40 2.28 9.34 23.57
N SER A 41 2.80 8.90 24.71
CA SER A 41 2.46 7.57 25.25
C SER A 41 0.92 7.46 25.30
N PRO A 42 0.35 6.32 24.89
CA PRO A 42 -1.08 6.08 25.01
C PRO A 42 -1.53 6.34 26.46
N SER A 43 -2.68 7.01 26.62
CA SER A 43 -3.29 7.18 27.93
C SER A 43 -3.54 5.81 28.55
N ALA A 44 -3.20 5.64 29.83
CA ALA A 44 -3.35 4.41 30.60
C ALA A 44 -4.83 4.02 30.90
N GLU A 45 -5.79 4.54 30.13
CA GLU A 45 -7.24 4.43 30.36
C GLU A 45 -8.03 4.07 29.09
N ALA A 46 -7.42 3.41 28.11
CA ALA A 46 -8.20 2.81 27.03
C ALA A 46 -8.99 1.61 27.60
N THR A 47 -10.30 1.78 27.79
CA THR A 47 -11.22 0.67 28.10
C THR A 47 -11.17 -0.33 26.94
N PRO A 48 -11.21 -1.66 27.18
CA PRO A 48 -11.30 -2.62 26.10
C PRO A 48 -12.51 -2.32 25.18
N PRO A 49 -12.37 -2.56 23.87
CA PRO A 49 -13.50 -2.66 22.94
C PRO A 49 -14.63 -3.55 23.50
N GLY A 50 -15.88 -3.19 23.19
CA GLY A 50 -17.05 -3.99 23.57
C GLY A 50 -17.10 -5.34 22.84
N THR A 51 -16.70 -5.35 21.58
CA THR A 51 -16.38 -6.51 20.75
C THR A 51 -15.04 -7.07 21.21
N GLN A 52 -15.00 -8.39 21.42
CA GLN A 52 -13.83 -9.13 21.85
C GLN A 52 -13.65 -10.28 20.87
N LEU A 53 -12.64 -10.18 20.02
CA LEU A 53 -12.33 -11.17 18.99
C LEU A 53 -11.23 -12.11 19.52
N ASP A 54 -11.26 -13.36 19.06
CA ASP A 54 -10.16 -14.29 19.28
C ASP A 54 -9.08 -14.01 18.21
N VAL A 55 -8.01 -13.34 18.62
CA VAL A 55 -6.95 -12.81 17.74
C VAL A 55 -5.58 -13.37 18.12
N PRO A 56 -4.56 -13.29 17.24
CA PRO A 56 -3.20 -13.70 17.56
C PRO A 56 -2.66 -13.01 18.82
N ALA A 57 -1.84 -13.74 19.59
CA ALA A 57 -1.27 -13.26 20.86
C ALA A 57 -0.39 -12.00 20.73
N LEU A 58 -0.01 -11.62 19.51
CA LEU A 58 0.62 -10.33 19.24
C LEU A 58 -0.28 -9.15 19.63
N TYR A 59 -1.60 -9.31 19.64
CA TYR A 59 -2.55 -8.21 19.84
C TYR A 59 -3.19 -8.25 21.25
N ASP A 60 -3.23 -7.10 21.92
CA ASP A 60 -3.78 -6.94 23.27
C ASP A 60 -5.26 -6.56 23.22
N THR A 61 -6.15 -7.54 23.35
CA THR A 61 -7.61 -7.34 23.36
C THR A 61 -8.15 -6.62 24.60
N GLY A 62 -7.31 -6.50 25.65
CA GLY A 62 -7.63 -5.73 26.85
C GLY A 62 -7.63 -4.21 26.62
N ARG A 63 -7.18 -3.76 25.45
CA ARG A 63 -7.07 -2.36 25.04
C ARG A 63 -7.48 -2.22 23.57
N GLY A 64 -7.81 -1.02 23.13
CA GLY A 64 -8.14 -0.78 21.73
C GLY A 64 -9.27 0.21 21.56
N TRP A 65 -9.86 0.23 20.37
CA TRP A 65 -11.04 1.02 20.06
C TRP A 65 -11.87 0.35 18.94
N GLU A 66 -13.12 0.79 18.81
CA GLU A 66 -14.02 0.36 17.74
C GLU A 66 -14.44 1.55 16.90
N SER A 67 -14.51 1.34 15.59
CA SER A 67 -15.02 2.36 14.68
C SER A 67 -16.52 2.54 14.89
N THR A 68 -16.97 3.79 14.83
CA THR A 68 -18.39 4.13 14.68
C THR A 68 -18.75 4.49 13.24
N GLU A 69 -17.76 4.50 12.35
CA GLU A 69 -17.94 4.86 10.95
C GLU A 69 -18.33 3.61 10.14
N GLU A 70 -19.47 3.70 9.44
CA GLU A 70 -19.93 2.68 8.52
C GLU A 70 -19.23 2.84 7.16
N GLY A 71 -18.79 1.73 6.57
CA GLY A 71 -18.16 1.72 5.25
C GLY A 71 -17.00 0.74 5.14
N THR A 72 -16.38 0.71 3.96
CA THR A 72 -15.22 -0.13 3.69
C THR A 72 -13.98 0.48 4.32
N GLN A 73 -13.28 -0.30 5.14
CA GLN A 73 -12.09 0.15 5.85
C GLN A 73 -10.84 -0.16 5.04
N LEU A 74 -9.97 0.83 4.88
CA LEU A 74 -8.78 0.79 4.05
C LEU A 74 -7.56 1.15 4.92
N PRO A 75 -6.69 0.19 5.25
CA PRO A 75 -5.46 0.48 5.99
C PRO A 75 -4.57 1.44 5.20
N LEU A 76 -4.04 2.44 5.90
CA LEU A 76 -3.08 3.42 5.41
C LEU A 76 -1.77 3.32 6.23
N PRO A 77 -0.96 2.28 5.96
CA PRO A 77 0.26 1.98 6.70
C PRO A 77 1.23 3.16 6.84
N ARG A 78 1.52 3.89 5.75
CA ARG A 78 2.57 4.94 5.77
C ARG A 78 2.16 6.17 6.57
N THR A 79 0.86 6.42 6.67
CA THR A 79 0.31 7.53 7.46
C THR A 79 -0.12 7.11 8.88
N GLY A 80 -0.08 5.82 9.22
CA GLY A 80 -0.54 5.35 10.53
C GLY A 80 -2.04 5.53 10.72
N ALA A 81 -2.84 5.37 9.65
CA ALA A 81 -4.25 5.68 9.63
C ALA A 81 -5.09 4.53 9.04
N VAL A 82 -6.41 4.69 9.11
CA VAL A 82 -7.38 3.88 8.38
C VAL A 82 -8.42 4.81 7.75
N ALA A 83 -8.68 4.61 6.46
CA ALA A 83 -9.74 5.34 5.76
C ALA A 83 -11.02 4.51 5.73
N VAL A 84 -12.15 5.18 5.90
CA VAL A 84 -13.49 4.64 5.74
C VAL A 84 -14.04 5.20 4.45
N TYR A 85 -14.15 4.35 3.42
CA TYR A 85 -14.90 4.65 2.20
C TYR A 85 -16.39 4.46 2.48
N TRP A 86 -17.17 5.53 2.33
CA TRP A 86 -18.60 5.53 2.58
C TRP A 86 -19.40 5.90 1.33
N GLU A 87 -20.63 5.40 1.28
CA GLU A 87 -21.66 5.68 0.28
C GLU A 87 -22.89 6.21 1.02
N ARG A 88 -23.51 7.28 0.50
CA ARG A 88 -24.69 7.89 1.07
C ARG A 88 -25.69 8.26 -0.03
N PRO A 89 -27.00 8.12 0.22
CA PRO A 89 -28.01 8.56 -0.74
C PRO A 89 -27.90 10.06 -1.02
N GLY A 90 -27.81 10.44 -2.30
CA GLY A 90 -27.85 11.85 -2.70
C GLY A 90 -29.23 12.46 -2.49
N GLU A 91 -29.28 13.74 -2.09
CA GLU A 91 -30.55 14.46 -1.92
C GLU A 91 -31.20 14.79 -3.28
N GLY A 92 -31.92 13.82 -3.86
CA GLY A 92 -32.60 13.99 -5.14
C GLY A 92 -31.68 13.92 -6.37
N GLY A 93 -30.50 13.34 -6.21
CA GLY A 93 -29.47 13.13 -7.24
C GLY A 93 -28.85 11.73 -7.16
N PRO A 94 -27.71 11.49 -7.84
CA PRO A 94 -26.95 10.25 -7.71
C PRO A 94 -26.42 10.07 -6.27
N ASP A 95 -26.08 8.84 -5.91
CA ASP A 95 -25.45 8.54 -4.63
C ASP A 95 -24.10 9.28 -4.50
N GLU A 96 -23.76 9.65 -3.27
CA GLU A 96 -22.57 10.40 -2.92
C GLU A 96 -21.58 9.52 -2.17
N TYR A 97 -20.32 9.71 -2.48
CA TYR A 97 -19.22 8.91 -1.98
C TYR A 97 -18.15 9.79 -1.34
N GLY A 98 -17.34 9.21 -0.47
CA GLY A 98 -16.22 9.93 0.12
C GLY A 98 -15.44 9.11 1.12
N PHE A 99 -14.56 9.81 1.83
CA PHE A 99 -13.69 9.20 2.83
C PHE A 99 -13.81 9.91 4.18
N THR A 100 -13.75 9.12 5.24
CA THR A 100 -13.42 9.59 6.60
C THR A 100 -12.11 8.90 7.00
N VAL A 101 -11.08 9.64 7.36
CA VAL A 101 -9.80 9.05 7.80
C VAL A 101 -9.65 9.18 9.31
N LEU A 102 -9.39 8.04 9.94
CA LEU A 102 -9.21 7.89 11.38
C LEU A 102 -7.73 7.60 11.69
N ASP A 103 -7.28 8.09 12.83
CA ASP A 103 -5.99 7.71 13.40
C ASP A 103 -6.05 6.24 13.86
N ALA A 104 -5.15 5.39 13.36
CA ALA A 104 -5.23 3.96 13.63
C ALA A 104 -5.01 3.60 15.11
N ALA A 105 -4.26 4.44 15.86
CA ALA A 105 -3.93 4.17 17.24
C ALA A 105 -5.01 4.65 18.23
N THR A 106 -5.82 5.65 17.84
CA THR A 106 -6.75 6.32 18.75
C THR A 106 -8.21 6.27 18.30
N GLY A 107 -8.47 5.99 17.02
CA GLY A 107 -9.79 6.08 16.40
C GLY A 107 -10.29 7.51 16.21
N GLU A 108 -9.49 8.52 16.55
CA GLU A 108 -9.86 9.91 16.36
C GLU A 108 -9.89 10.26 14.87
N LYS A 109 -10.96 10.93 14.44
CA LYS A 109 -11.06 11.43 13.07
C LYS A 109 -9.96 12.46 12.80
N ARG A 110 -9.14 12.18 11.79
CA ARG A 110 -8.14 13.11 11.26
C ARG A 110 -8.75 14.07 10.25
N TRP A 111 -9.53 13.54 9.32
CA TRP A 111 -10.22 14.33 8.30
C TRP A 111 -11.42 13.61 7.66
N SER A 112 -12.26 14.36 6.96
CA SER A 112 -13.30 13.81 6.08
C SER A 112 -13.39 14.60 4.77
N SER A 113 -13.66 13.94 3.66
CA SER A 113 -13.78 14.57 2.35
C SER A 113 -15.07 15.40 2.22
N VAL A 114 -15.12 16.24 1.20
CA VAL A 114 -16.40 16.61 0.57
C VAL A 114 -17.01 15.37 -0.11
N PRO A 115 -18.34 15.27 -0.22
CA PRO A 115 -18.97 14.23 -1.02
C PRO A 115 -18.64 14.40 -2.51
N VAL A 116 -18.50 13.27 -3.21
CA VAL A 116 -18.24 13.18 -4.65
C VAL A 116 -19.34 12.34 -5.28
N SER A 117 -19.85 12.77 -6.43
CA SER A 117 -20.84 12.01 -7.21
C SER A 117 -20.21 11.47 -8.48
N PRO A 118 -20.57 10.26 -8.93
CA PRO A 118 -20.15 9.74 -10.22
C PRO A 118 -20.73 10.57 -11.37
N LEU A 119 -20.01 10.61 -12.49
CA LEU A 119 -20.48 11.28 -13.71
C LEU A 119 -21.73 10.59 -14.28
N GLU A 120 -21.64 9.28 -14.54
CA GLU A 120 -22.76 8.47 -15.06
C GLU A 120 -22.93 7.12 -14.36
N SER A 121 -21.85 6.59 -13.75
CA SER A 121 -21.86 5.30 -13.08
C SER A 121 -22.80 5.29 -11.86
N THR A 122 -23.33 4.11 -11.51
CA THR A 122 -24.09 3.94 -10.26
C THR A 122 -23.18 3.75 -9.05
N ASP A 123 -21.91 3.41 -9.27
CA ASP A 123 -20.87 3.21 -8.24
C ASP A 123 -19.63 4.07 -8.54
N LEU A 124 -18.86 4.41 -7.52
CA LEU A 124 -17.65 5.22 -7.62
C LEU A 124 -16.44 4.46 -7.06
N PRO A 125 -15.78 3.61 -7.86
CA PRO A 125 -14.66 2.80 -7.38
C PRO A 125 -13.56 3.64 -6.73
N TYR A 126 -12.96 3.09 -5.67
CA TYR A 126 -11.83 3.70 -4.98
C TYR A 126 -10.50 3.04 -5.36
N ILE A 127 -9.41 3.80 -5.23
CA ILE A 127 -8.03 3.34 -5.35
C ILE A 127 -7.25 3.84 -4.15
N ARG A 128 -6.45 2.96 -3.54
CA ARG A 128 -5.38 3.34 -2.62
C ARG A 128 -4.07 3.20 -3.39
N ALA A 129 -3.30 4.26 -3.45
CA ALA A 129 -1.99 4.26 -4.10
C ALA A 129 -0.92 4.83 -3.17
N THR A 130 0.31 4.39 -3.33
CA THR A 130 1.48 5.09 -2.78
C THR A 130 2.27 5.67 -3.94
N VAL A 131 2.61 6.96 -3.86
CA VAL A 131 3.52 7.62 -4.81
C VAL A 131 4.49 8.50 -4.00
N ASP A 132 5.78 8.41 -4.31
CA ASP A 132 6.85 9.12 -3.60
C ASP A 132 6.81 8.90 -2.07
N GLY A 133 6.50 7.68 -1.65
CA GLY A 133 6.36 7.30 -0.25
C GLY A 133 5.16 7.93 0.48
N LYS A 134 4.24 8.57 -0.24
CA LYS A 134 3.01 9.15 0.30
C LYS A 134 1.78 8.38 -0.16
N GLU A 135 0.81 8.25 0.73
CA GLU A 135 -0.44 7.56 0.43
C GLU A 135 -1.52 8.51 -0.07
N TYR A 136 -2.28 8.04 -1.05
CA TYR A 136 -3.39 8.74 -1.66
C TYR A 136 -4.61 7.82 -1.75
N LEU A 137 -5.78 8.43 -1.62
CA LEU A 137 -7.07 7.81 -1.86
C LEU A 137 -7.69 8.50 -3.07
N ALA A 138 -8.08 7.75 -4.08
CA ALA A 138 -8.75 8.30 -5.26
C ALA A 138 -10.12 7.66 -5.45
N LEU A 139 -11.06 8.45 -5.94
CA LEU A 139 -12.34 8.00 -6.47
C LEU A 139 -12.33 8.28 -7.97
N TRP A 140 -12.93 7.41 -8.78
CA TRP A 140 -12.99 7.66 -10.22
C TRP A 140 -14.29 7.19 -10.85
N SER A 141 -14.69 7.84 -11.94
CA SER A 141 -15.76 7.38 -12.81
C SER A 141 -15.52 7.79 -14.26
N SER A 142 -16.09 7.04 -15.19
CA SER A 142 -16.21 7.44 -16.59
C SER A 142 -17.59 8.02 -16.87
N GLY A 143 -17.69 8.96 -17.80
CA GLY A 143 -18.96 9.49 -18.27
C GLY A 143 -18.77 10.64 -19.25
N THR A 144 -19.86 11.33 -19.57
CA THR A 144 -19.85 12.47 -20.49
C THR A 144 -19.86 13.78 -19.71
N THR A 145 -18.95 14.70 -20.02
CA THR A 145 -18.99 16.09 -19.52
C THR A 145 -19.29 17.08 -20.64
N ASP A 146 -19.72 18.29 -20.28
CA ASP A 146 -20.04 19.39 -21.20
C ASP A 146 -21.16 19.09 -22.23
N ASP A 147 -22.04 18.11 -21.97
CA ASP A 147 -23.20 17.83 -22.83
C ASP A 147 -24.33 18.85 -22.60
N ASP A 148 -24.81 19.49 -23.67
CA ASP A 148 -25.94 20.41 -23.62
C ASP A 148 -26.81 20.36 -24.89
N ALA A 149 -27.86 21.19 -24.95
CA ALA A 149 -28.79 21.18 -26.08
C ALA A 149 -28.17 21.58 -27.45
N ILE A 150 -26.95 22.12 -27.43
CA ILE A 150 -26.23 22.68 -28.58
C ILE A 150 -24.92 21.92 -28.83
N ASN A 151 -24.19 21.60 -27.76
CA ASN A 151 -22.88 20.94 -27.80
C ASN A 151 -23.03 19.46 -27.45
N ARG A 152 -22.41 18.59 -28.25
CA ARG A 152 -22.22 17.19 -27.85
C ARG A 152 -21.14 17.18 -26.78
N GLY A 153 -21.41 16.56 -25.64
CA GLY A 153 -20.42 16.37 -24.59
C GLY A 153 -19.25 15.50 -25.03
N LYS A 154 -18.21 15.47 -24.20
CA LYS A 154 -17.00 14.66 -24.37
C LYS A 154 -16.99 13.53 -23.36
N GLU A 155 -16.58 12.34 -23.79
CA GLU A 155 -16.31 11.23 -22.88
C GLU A 155 -15.02 11.53 -22.12
N VAL A 156 -15.06 11.36 -20.80
CA VAL A 156 -13.92 11.54 -19.90
C VAL A 156 -13.91 10.47 -18.81
N VAL A 157 -12.72 10.24 -18.26
CA VAL A 157 -12.51 9.60 -16.96
C VAL A 157 -12.16 10.71 -15.96
N ALA A 158 -13.02 10.88 -14.95
CA ALA A 158 -12.80 11.81 -13.85
C ALA A 158 -12.17 11.10 -12.65
N LEU A 159 -11.18 11.73 -12.03
CA LEU A 159 -10.54 11.29 -10.80
C LEU A 159 -10.62 12.40 -9.74
N ASP A 160 -11.01 12.02 -8.54
CA ASP A 160 -10.99 12.86 -7.35
C ASP A 160 -10.02 12.28 -6.32
N ILE A 161 -8.87 12.94 -6.18
CA ILE A 161 -7.71 12.41 -5.45
C ILE A 161 -7.50 13.18 -4.14
N PHE A 162 -7.40 12.45 -3.04
CA PHE A 162 -7.24 12.97 -1.68
C PHE A 162 -5.91 12.49 -1.08
N PRO A 163 -5.07 13.39 -0.54
CA PRO A 163 -3.89 12.98 0.21
C PRO A 163 -4.31 12.35 1.54
N ALA A 164 -3.75 11.18 1.88
CA ALA A 164 -4.10 10.44 3.09
C ALA A 164 -3.74 11.20 4.38
N ASP A 165 -2.72 12.06 4.33
CA ASP A 165 -2.22 12.87 5.45
C ASP A 165 -2.90 14.24 5.58
N ALA A 166 -4.04 14.45 4.91
CA ALA A 166 -4.85 15.65 5.05
C ALA A 166 -5.34 15.87 6.51
N SER A 167 -5.99 17.00 6.76
CA SER A 167 -6.51 17.34 8.09
C SER A 167 -7.78 18.17 8.01
N GLY A 168 -8.71 17.94 8.94
CA GLY A 168 -9.93 18.73 9.10
C GLY A 168 -11.13 18.23 8.28
N ASP A 169 -12.23 18.98 8.33
CA ASP A 169 -13.47 18.59 7.67
C ASP A 169 -13.60 19.22 6.28
N GLY A 170 -14.19 18.49 5.34
CA GLY A 170 -14.48 18.99 3.99
C GLY A 170 -13.23 19.15 3.13
N VAL A 171 -12.29 18.20 3.25
CA VAL A 171 -11.10 18.14 2.38
C VAL A 171 -11.58 18.02 0.93
N ARG A 172 -11.06 18.89 0.06
CA ARG A 172 -11.38 18.88 -1.38
C ARG A 172 -10.36 18.02 -2.13
N PRO A 173 -10.78 17.30 -3.17
CA PRO A 173 -9.86 16.54 -3.99
C PRO A 173 -9.04 17.46 -4.90
N VAL A 174 -7.91 16.93 -5.35
CA VAL A 174 -7.34 17.29 -6.65
C VAL A 174 -8.19 16.59 -7.71
N HIS A 175 -8.90 17.38 -8.51
CA HIS A 175 -9.80 16.88 -9.55
C HIS A 175 -9.08 16.85 -10.90
N VAL A 176 -9.15 15.72 -11.60
CA VAL A 176 -8.50 15.49 -12.90
C VAL A 176 -9.52 14.89 -13.86
N GLU A 177 -9.59 15.44 -15.08
CA GLU A 177 -10.31 14.81 -16.19
C GLU A 177 -9.29 14.34 -17.23
N VAL A 178 -9.41 13.08 -17.64
CA VAL A 178 -8.67 12.50 -18.75
C VAL A 178 -9.65 12.23 -19.88
N ASP A 179 -9.36 12.72 -21.08
CA ASP A 179 -10.23 12.51 -22.24
C ASP A 179 -10.32 11.02 -22.62
N GLY A 180 -11.53 10.58 -22.99
CA GLY A 180 -11.85 9.21 -23.41
C GLY A 180 -12.56 8.36 -22.36
N GLU A 181 -12.82 7.12 -22.71
CA GLU A 181 -13.33 6.09 -21.78
C GLU A 181 -12.18 5.22 -21.27
N GLY A 182 -12.32 4.70 -20.05
CA GLY A 182 -11.20 3.99 -19.46
C GLY A 182 -11.42 3.41 -18.07
N LYS A 183 -10.40 2.70 -17.62
CA LYS A 183 -10.27 2.25 -16.23
C LYS A 183 -9.07 2.88 -15.58
N VAL A 184 -9.20 3.17 -14.30
CA VAL A 184 -8.11 3.66 -13.47
C VAL A 184 -7.60 2.53 -12.58
N ARG A 185 -6.29 2.45 -12.42
CA ARG A 185 -5.62 1.54 -11.48
C ARG A 185 -4.40 2.21 -10.84
N ASP A 186 -3.94 1.62 -9.74
CA ASP A 186 -2.61 1.90 -9.23
C ASP A 186 -1.55 1.43 -10.25
N GLY A 187 -0.64 2.34 -10.60
CA GLY A 187 0.47 2.10 -11.50
C GLY A 187 1.82 1.89 -10.81
N GLY A 188 1.91 2.10 -9.50
CA GLY A 188 3.19 2.25 -8.79
C GLY A 188 3.55 3.72 -8.67
N ALA A 189 4.41 4.25 -9.54
CA ALA A 189 4.87 5.64 -9.48
C ALA A 189 3.81 6.70 -9.87
N GLY A 190 2.53 6.33 -9.97
CA GLY A 190 1.42 7.18 -10.39
C GLY A 190 0.15 6.38 -10.62
N LEU A 191 -0.98 7.07 -10.77
CA LEU A 191 -2.22 6.41 -11.22
C LEU A 191 -2.18 6.26 -12.74
N LEU A 192 -2.68 5.12 -13.24
CA LEU A 192 -2.76 4.87 -14.68
C LEU A 192 -4.21 4.83 -15.13
N VAL A 193 -4.53 5.65 -16.12
CA VAL A 193 -5.79 5.65 -16.84
C VAL A 193 -5.54 5.03 -18.21
N GLN A 194 -6.15 3.89 -18.47
CA GLN A 194 -6.16 3.33 -19.83
C GLN A 194 -7.25 4.04 -20.64
N SER A 195 -6.86 4.88 -21.60
CA SER A 195 -7.78 5.64 -22.46
C SER A 195 -7.77 5.06 -23.87
N GLY A 196 -8.80 4.29 -24.22
CA GLY A 196 -8.82 3.52 -25.47
C GLY A 196 -7.77 2.40 -25.55
N ASP A 197 -7.49 1.95 -26.77
CA ASP A 197 -6.65 0.75 -27.01
C ASP A 197 -5.14 1.05 -26.96
N ASP A 198 -4.72 2.23 -27.43
CA ASP A 198 -3.31 2.55 -27.69
C ASP A 198 -2.76 3.72 -26.85
N THR A 199 -3.52 4.21 -25.88
CA THR A 199 -3.13 5.37 -25.06
C THR A 199 -3.26 5.07 -23.58
N VAL A 200 -2.22 5.42 -22.82
CA VAL A 200 -2.24 5.36 -21.35
C VAL A 200 -1.85 6.72 -20.82
N VAL A 201 -2.62 7.23 -19.86
CA VAL A 201 -2.35 8.50 -19.19
C VAL A 201 -1.92 8.22 -17.76
N ALA A 202 -0.72 8.65 -17.40
CA ALA A 202 -0.27 8.69 -16.02
C ALA A 202 -0.76 9.98 -15.36
N VAL A 203 -1.23 9.87 -14.12
CA VAL A 203 -1.67 11.00 -13.29
C VAL A 203 -0.82 11.02 -12.02
N ASP A 204 -0.16 12.16 -11.76
CA ASP A 204 0.49 12.43 -10.48
C ASP A 204 -0.60 12.73 -9.45
N PRO A 205 -0.77 11.90 -8.40
CA PRO A 205 -1.84 12.11 -7.42
C PRO A 205 -1.62 13.33 -6.52
N ALA A 206 -0.42 13.87 -6.43
CA ALA A 206 -0.11 15.06 -5.63
C ALA A 206 -0.57 16.35 -6.31
N THR A 207 -0.39 16.45 -7.64
CA THR A 207 -0.63 17.68 -8.39
C THR A 207 -1.82 17.60 -9.35
N GLY A 208 -2.19 16.39 -9.77
CA GLY A 208 -3.13 16.14 -10.85
C GLY A 208 -2.53 16.34 -12.24
N ASP A 209 -1.21 16.54 -12.34
CA ASP A 209 -0.53 16.65 -13.63
C ASP A 209 -0.63 15.33 -14.38
N THR A 210 -0.87 15.41 -15.69
CA THR A 210 -1.04 14.25 -16.56
C THR A 210 0.10 14.12 -17.55
N THR A 211 0.51 12.88 -17.80
CA THR A 211 1.47 12.52 -18.86
C THR A 211 0.85 11.45 -19.74
N GLU A 212 0.65 11.78 -21.02
CA GLU A 212 0.12 10.85 -22.01
C GLU A 212 1.25 10.02 -22.64
N TYR A 213 1.03 8.72 -22.71
CA TYR A 213 1.89 7.76 -23.38
C TYR A 213 1.13 7.13 -24.54
N SER A 214 1.61 7.38 -25.76
CA SER A 214 1.25 6.59 -26.93
C SER A 214 1.97 5.26 -26.83
N LEU A 215 1.20 4.17 -26.89
CA LEU A 215 1.79 2.84 -26.89
C LEU A 215 2.64 2.64 -28.15
N ASN A 216 2.20 3.15 -29.30
CA ASN A 216 2.94 3.07 -30.56
C ASN A 216 4.32 3.76 -30.55
N ASP A 217 4.58 4.64 -29.58
CA ASP A 217 5.87 5.33 -29.44
C ASP A 217 6.83 4.59 -28.48
N GLN A 218 6.40 3.49 -27.86
CA GLN A 218 7.24 2.74 -26.93
C GLN A 218 8.16 1.78 -27.70
N GLU A 219 9.46 2.03 -27.62
CA GLU A 219 10.46 1.21 -28.29
C GLU A 219 10.60 -0.17 -27.60
N PRO A 220 10.60 -1.28 -28.38
CA PRO A 220 10.85 -2.59 -27.83
C PRO A 220 12.35 -2.76 -27.47
N PRO A 221 12.70 -3.80 -26.69
CA PRO A 221 14.09 -4.14 -26.44
C PRO A 221 14.83 -4.46 -27.75
N ALA A 222 16.11 -4.09 -27.82
CA ALA A 222 16.93 -4.30 -29.02
C ALA A 222 17.07 -5.78 -29.42
N ASP A 223 16.93 -6.70 -28.46
CA ASP A 223 16.94 -8.14 -28.66
C ASP A 223 15.55 -8.73 -29.00
N CYS A 224 14.49 -7.91 -29.04
CA CYS A 224 13.15 -8.29 -29.49
C CYS A 224 12.45 -7.18 -30.30
N PRO A 225 12.91 -6.88 -31.53
CA PRO A 225 12.24 -5.88 -32.37
C PRO A 225 10.80 -6.26 -32.76
N GLU A 226 10.42 -7.54 -32.69
CA GLU A 226 9.05 -8.01 -33.01
C GLU A 226 8.06 -7.86 -31.84
N CYS A 227 8.53 -7.47 -30.65
CA CYS A 227 7.72 -7.30 -29.44
C CYS A 227 6.70 -6.14 -29.53
N GLU A 228 6.76 -5.29 -30.56
CA GLU A 228 5.87 -4.12 -30.75
C GLU A 228 4.38 -4.49 -30.84
N SER A 229 4.04 -5.72 -31.20
CA SER A 229 2.67 -6.14 -31.52
C SER A 229 1.90 -6.86 -30.40
N SER A 230 2.52 -7.08 -29.23
CA SER A 230 2.04 -8.05 -28.23
C SER A 230 2.59 -7.77 -26.83
N TRP A 231 2.30 -6.58 -26.32
CA TRP A 231 2.75 -6.15 -25.00
C TRP A 231 1.61 -5.50 -24.21
N GLN A 232 1.85 -5.35 -22.92
CA GLN A 232 0.90 -4.82 -21.96
C GLN A 232 1.62 -3.88 -21.01
N VAL A 233 0.98 -2.76 -20.70
CA VAL A 233 1.45 -1.88 -19.62
C VAL A 233 1.20 -2.57 -18.29
N LYS A 234 2.28 -2.91 -17.60
CA LYS A 234 2.25 -3.52 -16.26
C LYS A 234 2.21 -2.44 -15.17
N GLY A 235 2.82 -1.29 -15.41
CA GLY A 235 2.81 -0.17 -14.46
C GLY A 235 3.59 1.04 -14.93
N LEU A 236 3.97 1.88 -13.98
CA LEU A 236 4.73 3.11 -14.15
C LEU A 236 5.91 3.12 -13.19
N THR A 237 7.06 3.53 -13.71
CA THR A 237 8.30 3.77 -12.96
C THR A 237 8.71 5.23 -13.17
N ASP A 238 9.70 5.69 -12.40
CA ASP A 238 10.28 7.02 -12.55
C ASP A 238 10.84 7.29 -13.96
N ASP A 239 11.27 6.23 -14.66
CA ASP A 239 11.85 6.29 -16.01
C ASP A 239 10.78 6.09 -17.11
N GLY A 240 9.51 5.87 -16.77
CA GLY A 240 8.39 5.71 -17.71
C GLY A 240 7.61 4.42 -17.54
N LEU A 241 6.88 4.01 -18.58
CA LEU A 241 6.01 2.83 -18.53
C LEU A 241 6.81 1.54 -18.33
N LEU A 242 6.38 0.72 -17.38
CA LEU A 242 6.79 -0.67 -17.26
C LEU A 242 5.95 -1.52 -18.21
N ILE A 243 6.62 -2.08 -19.21
CA ILE A 243 6.02 -2.90 -20.25
C ILE A 243 6.38 -4.37 -20.01
N GLY A 244 5.43 -5.27 -20.20
CA GLY A 244 5.67 -6.71 -20.23
C GLY A 244 5.02 -7.35 -21.45
N THR A 245 5.55 -8.47 -21.92
CA THR A 245 4.96 -9.18 -23.05
C THR A 245 3.63 -9.83 -22.71
N SER A 246 2.76 -9.96 -23.73
CA SER A 246 1.59 -10.80 -23.67
C SER A 246 1.95 -12.25 -23.95
N ILE A 247 1.06 -13.19 -23.63
CA ILE A 247 1.30 -14.64 -23.70
C ILE A 247 1.50 -15.17 -25.15
N ASP A 248 1.28 -14.34 -26.17
CA ASP A 248 1.17 -14.77 -27.57
C ASP A 248 2.48 -14.62 -28.38
N ILE A 249 3.63 -14.35 -27.75
CA ILE A 249 4.93 -14.23 -28.44
C ILE A 249 6.08 -15.04 -27.84
N ASP A 250 7.05 -15.37 -28.69
CA ASP A 250 8.27 -16.13 -28.37
C ASP A 250 9.31 -15.34 -27.54
N TYR A 251 8.97 -14.14 -27.06
CA TYR A 251 9.75 -13.38 -26.09
C TYR A 251 8.94 -13.19 -24.80
N ASN A 252 9.53 -13.60 -23.69
CA ASN A 252 8.90 -13.56 -22.38
C ASN A 252 9.74 -12.69 -21.45
N GLY A 253 9.41 -11.40 -21.40
CA GLY A 253 10.20 -10.40 -20.72
C GLY A 253 9.40 -9.15 -20.39
N PHE A 254 10.07 -8.24 -19.69
CA PHE A 254 9.55 -6.94 -19.33
C PHE A 254 10.67 -5.90 -19.37
N TRP A 255 10.34 -4.64 -19.58
CA TRP A 255 11.31 -3.55 -19.70
C TRP A 255 10.68 -2.19 -19.42
N VAL A 256 11.54 -1.21 -19.18
CA VAL A 256 11.20 0.21 -19.25
C VAL A 256 11.95 0.80 -20.45
N PRO A 257 11.24 1.29 -21.48
CA PRO A 257 11.85 1.84 -22.69
C PRO A 257 12.95 2.86 -22.38
N GLY A 258 14.14 2.65 -22.97
CA GLY A 258 15.29 3.54 -22.78
C GLY A 258 16.05 3.41 -21.45
N ALA A 259 15.59 2.58 -20.49
CA ALA A 259 16.21 2.44 -19.18
C ALA A 259 16.84 1.05 -18.95
N TRP A 260 16.02 0.00 -18.84
CA TRP A 260 16.50 -1.35 -18.49
C TRP A 260 15.52 -2.44 -18.97
N THR A 261 16.04 -3.66 -19.14
CA THR A 261 15.27 -4.85 -19.56
C THR A 261 15.38 -6.00 -18.55
N SER A 262 14.44 -6.93 -18.58
CA SER A 262 14.50 -8.14 -17.74
C SER A 262 15.75 -8.99 -18.03
N ALA A 263 16.32 -8.89 -19.24
CA ALA A 263 17.59 -9.54 -19.57
C ALA A 263 18.78 -8.92 -18.81
N ASP A 264 18.81 -7.60 -18.63
CA ASP A 264 19.85 -6.88 -17.87
C ASP A 264 19.80 -7.22 -16.37
N LEU A 265 18.58 -7.39 -15.85
CA LEU A 265 18.31 -7.60 -14.43
C LEU A 265 18.36 -9.08 -13.99
N ARG A 266 18.36 -10.02 -14.95
CA ARG A 266 18.23 -11.45 -14.67
C ARG A 266 19.30 -11.96 -13.70
N PRO A 267 18.92 -12.59 -12.58
CA PRO A 267 19.87 -13.15 -11.63
C PRO A 267 20.78 -14.22 -12.25
N LYS A 268 22.04 -14.25 -11.79
CA LYS A 268 22.97 -15.31 -12.16
C LYS A 268 22.44 -16.66 -11.66
N GLY A 269 22.28 -17.61 -12.57
CA GLY A 269 21.84 -18.96 -12.24
C GLY A 269 20.49 -19.33 -12.85
N VAL A 270 19.68 -18.35 -13.27
CA VAL A 270 18.45 -18.60 -14.03
C VAL A 270 18.79 -19.23 -15.39
N ALA A 271 17.98 -20.18 -15.85
CA ALA A 271 18.16 -20.80 -17.15
C ALA A 271 17.97 -19.76 -18.28
N PRO A 272 18.83 -19.75 -19.32
CA PRO A 272 18.63 -18.85 -20.45
C PRO A 272 17.32 -19.17 -21.17
N GLY A 273 16.56 -18.13 -21.53
CA GLY A 273 15.29 -18.27 -22.27
C GLY A 273 14.06 -18.54 -21.41
N GLU A 274 14.21 -18.65 -20.08
CA GLU A 274 13.07 -18.75 -19.18
C GLU A 274 12.19 -17.49 -19.26
N PRO A 275 10.86 -17.66 -19.24
CA PRO A 275 9.94 -16.55 -19.21
C PRO A 275 10.07 -15.79 -17.90
N SER A 276 10.03 -14.46 -17.97
CA SER A 276 9.98 -13.62 -16.77
C SER A 276 8.70 -12.81 -16.71
N GLY A 277 8.02 -12.86 -15.56
CA GLY A 277 6.82 -12.07 -15.25
C GLY A 277 7.13 -10.97 -14.24
N VAL A 278 6.41 -9.86 -14.31
CA VAL A 278 6.56 -8.73 -13.37
C VAL A 278 5.21 -8.26 -12.86
N GLN A 279 5.18 -7.89 -11.58
CA GLN A 279 4.04 -7.27 -10.92
C GLN A 279 4.51 -6.04 -10.15
N VAL A 280 3.73 -4.97 -10.21
CA VAL A 280 3.93 -3.77 -9.39
C VAL A 280 3.28 -3.99 -8.04
N ILE A 281 4.03 -3.73 -6.97
CA ILE A 281 3.58 -3.88 -5.58
C ILE A 281 3.37 -2.52 -4.92
N SER A 282 4.30 -1.59 -5.14
CA SER A 282 4.23 -0.20 -4.70
C SER A 282 5.00 0.70 -5.67
N ASP A 283 5.07 2.00 -5.38
CA ASP A 283 5.87 2.99 -6.11
C ASP A 283 7.31 2.56 -6.33
N ASP A 284 7.93 1.96 -5.33
CA ASP A 284 9.35 1.60 -5.29
C ASP A 284 9.62 0.09 -5.45
N LEU A 285 8.58 -0.75 -5.56
CA LEU A 285 8.73 -2.20 -5.43
C LEU A 285 8.02 -2.99 -6.53
N LEU A 286 8.80 -3.88 -7.16
CA LEU A 286 8.33 -4.89 -8.09
C LEU A 286 8.55 -6.28 -7.51
N VAL A 287 7.69 -7.23 -7.88
CA VAL A 287 7.96 -8.66 -7.75
C VAL A 287 8.14 -9.25 -9.13
N VAL A 288 9.23 -10.00 -9.29
CA VAL A 288 9.63 -10.62 -10.54
C VAL A 288 9.70 -12.13 -10.37
N ASP A 289 9.00 -12.83 -11.26
CA ASP A 289 9.23 -14.25 -11.56
C ASP A 289 10.31 -14.31 -12.64
N TRP A 290 11.44 -14.96 -12.38
CA TRP A 290 12.50 -15.15 -13.37
C TRP A 290 12.43 -16.50 -14.10
N GLY A 291 11.49 -17.36 -13.73
CA GLY A 291 11.42 -18.74 -14.18
C GLY A 291 12.46 -19.66 -13.52
N GLN A 292 12.75 -20.78 -14.18
CA GLN A 292 13.51 -21.88 -13.56
C GLN A 292 14.99 -21.57 -13.36
N GLU A 293 15.52 -22.02 -12.22
CA GLU A 293 16.95 -22.08 -11.97
C GLU A 293 17.61 -23.16 -12.85
N ARG A 294 18.82 -22.88 -13.32
CA ARG A 294 19.55 -23.78 -14.21
C ARG A 294 19.84 -25.11 -13.54
N ASN A 295 19.39 -26.19 -14.18
CA ASN A 295 19.50 -27.58 -13.69
C ASN A 295 18.73 -27.83 -12.39
N SER A 296 17.66 -27.08 -12.15
CA SER A 296 16.76 -27.23 -11.00
C SER A 296 15.32 -27.03 -11.46
N GLU A 297 14.36 -27.62 -10.74
CA GLU A 297 12.94 -27.31 -10.93
C GLU A 297 12.51 -26.10 -10.08
N ALA A 298 13.40 -25.57 -9.24
CA ALA A 298 13.14 -24.39 -8.44
C ALA A 298 13.00 -23.13 -9.29
N ILE A 299 12.07 -22.27 -8.91
CA ILE A 299 11.75 -21.03 -9.59
C ILE A 299 12.32 -19.88 -8.78
N VAL A 300 12.99 -18.96 -9.47
CA VAL A 300 13.67 -17.84 -8.84
C VAL A 300 12.74 -16.64 -8.84
N TRP A 301 12.37 -16.19 -7.65
CA TRP A 301 11.57 -14.98 -7.45
C TRP A 301 12.45 -13.87 -6.87
N SER A 302 12.16 -12.62 -7.21
CA SER A 302 12.85 -11.48 -6.61
C SER A 302 11.93 -10.31 -6.34
N ALA A 303 12.16 -9.66 -5.21
CA ALA A 303 11.75 -8.29 -4.99
C ALA A 303 12.80 -7.36 -5.62
N VAL A 304 12.35 -6.39 -6.40
CA VAL A 304 13.20 -5.50 -7.21
C VAL A 304 12.78 -4.06 -6.98
N ASP A 305 13.76 -3.18 -6.81
CA ASP A 305 13.57 -1.74 -6.77
C ASP A 305 13.10 -1.24 -8.15
N SER A 306 11.92 -0.61 -8.21
CA SER A 306 11.29 -0.20 -9.48
C SER A 306 12.10 0.85 -10.24
N SER A 307 12.78 1.75 -9.53
CA SER A 307 13.55 2.85 -10.12
C SER A 307 14.84 2.35 -10.79
N SER A 308 15.57 1.47 -10.11
CA SER A 308 16.93 1.08 -10.51
C SER A 308 17.02 -0.32 -11.10
N GLY A 309 15.95 -1.11 -11.01
CA GLY A 309 15.95 -2.54 -11.34
C GLY A 309 16.80 -3.38 -10.38
N LYS A 310 17.30 -2.81 -9.29
CA LYS A 310 18.18 -3.51 -8.35
C LYS A 310 17.38 -4.56 -7.56
N THR A 311 17.88 -5.80 -7.54
CA THR A 311 17.35 -6.84 -6.66
C THR A 311 17.50 -6.46 -5.18
N LEU A 312 16.38 -6.41 -4.47
CA LEU A 312 16.29 -6.17 -3.04
C LEU A 312 16.34 -7.47 -2.26
N ALA A 313 15.58 -8.48 -2.68
CA ALA A 313 15.59 -9.81 -2.10
C ALA A 313 15.36 -10.88 -3.17
N THR A 314 15.85 -12.09 -2.92
CA THR A 314 15.65 -13.24 -3.81
C THR A 314 15.25 -14.46 -2.99
N VAL A 315 14.35 -15.27 -3.54
CA VAL A 315 13.99 -16.57 -3.00
C VAL A 315 13.91 -17.61 -4.12
N ARG A 316 14.17 -18.87 -3.79
CA ARG A 316 14.02 -20.02 -4.67
C ARG A 316 12.88 -20.87 -4.12
N CYS A 317 11.83 -21.03 -4.91
CA CYS A 317 10.66 -21.80 -4.51
C CYS A 317 10.57 -23.08 -5.33
N GLU A 318 10.25 -24.18 -4.67
CA GLU A 318 9.81 -25.42 -5.31
C GLU A 318 8.26 -25.41 -5.27
N GLY A 319 7.60 -25.67 -6.40
CA GLY A 319 6.13 -25.79 -6.43
C GLY A 319 5.41 -24.80 -7.35
N ASP A 320 4.13 -24.60 -7.06
CA ASP A 320 3.19 -23.79 -7.85
C ASP A 320 3.63 -22.32 -7.94
N THR A 321 3.42 -21.70 -9.12
CA THR A 321 3.79 -20.30 -9.41
C THR A 321 2.61 -19.35 -9.43
N THR A 322 1.43 -19.82 -9.03
CA THR A 322 0.20 -19.03 -9.16
C THR A 322 0.40 -17.66 -8.49
N PRO A 323 0.13 -16.55 -9.22
CA PRO A 323 0.11 -15.22 -8.63
C PRO A 323 -0.81 -15.18 -7.42
N GLY A 324 -0.37 -14.54 -6.34
CA GLY A 324 -1.17 -14.35 -5.14
C GLY A 324 -1.25 -12.88 -4.77
N ASP A 325 -2.15 -12.57 -3.85
CA ASP A 325 -2.24 -11.25 -3.24
C ASP A 325 -0.91 -10.87 -2.56
N HIS A 326 -0.68 -9.56 -2.44
CA HIS A 326 0.53 -9.03 -1.85
C HIS A 326 0.22 -8.14 -0.64
N HIS A 327 1.05 -8.28 0.39
CA HIS A 327 0.94 -7.53 1.63
C HIS A 327 2.33 -7.08 2.07
N LEU A 328 2.56 -5.77 1.99
CA LEU A 328 3.78 -5.12 2.45
C LEU A 328 3.57 -4.63 3.89
N SER A 329 4.50 -4.93 4.78
CA SER A 329 4.50 -4.38 6.14
C SER A 329 4.60 -2.86 6.12
N SER A 330 4.08 -2.20 7.16
CA SER A 330 4.03 -0.73 7.24
C SER A 330 5.41 -0.06 7.08
N ASN A 331 6.46 -0.69 7.60
CA ASN A 331 7.84 -0.23 7.49
C ASN A 331 8.52 -0.59 6.16
N GLY A 332 7.82 -1.28 5.24
CA GLY A 332 8.32 -1.69 3.94
C GLY A 332 9.35 -2.83 3.99
N ARG A 333 9.56 -3.50 5.13
CA ARG A 333 10.59 -4.53 5.27
C ARG A 333 10.14 -5.91 4.82
N TYR A 334 8.92 -6.30 5.16
CA TYR A 334 8.43 -7.66 4.94
C TYR A 334 7.35 -7.64 3.87
N LEU A 335 7.54 -8.41 2.81
CA LEU A 335 6.58 -8.56 1.73
C LEU A 335 6.09 -10.00 1.69
N ALA A 336 4.81 -10.20 1.97
CA ALA A 336 4.11 -11.43 1.63
C ALA A 336 3.56 -11.31 0.20
N HIS A 337 3.75 -12.34 -0.62
CA HIS A 337 3.24 -12.41 -2.00
C HIS A 337 2.80 -13.85 -2.29
N GLY A 338 1.51 -14.14 -2.16
CA GLY A 338 0.98 -15.51 -2.14
C GLY A 338 1.63 -16.34 -1.02
N GLY A 339 2.25 -17.47 -1.38
CA GLY A 339 3.00 -18.33 -0.45
C GLY A 339 4.47 -17.95 -0.27
N ARG A 340 4.92 -16.83 -0.84
CA ARG A 340 6.29 -16.32 -0.69
C ARG A 340 6.33 -15.20 0.34
N VAL A 341 7.39 -15.16 1.15
CA VAL A 341 7.63 -14.03 2.05
C VAL A 341 9.08 -13.59 1.96
N PHE A 342 9.29 -12.29 1.72
CA PHE A 342 10.60 -11.65 1.60
C PHE A 342 10.92 -10.81 2.85
N ASP A 343 12.18 -10.86 3.30
CA ASP A 343 12.78 -9.87 4.22
C ASP A 343 13.69 -8.98 3.35
N LEU A 344 13.16 -7.82 2.94
CA LEU A 344 13.81 -6.89 2.01
C LEU A 344 15.09 -6.27 2.59
N GLU A 345 15.17 -6.17 3.92
CA GLU A 345 16.37 -5.67 4.60
C GLU A 345 17.50 -6.72 4.58
N LYS A 346 17.18 -8.00 4.79
CA LYS A 346 18.17 -9.09 4.73
C LYS A 346 18.46 -9.57 3.31
N GLY A 347 17.58 -9.25 2.35
CA GLY A 347 17.67 -9.70 0.96
C GLY A 347 17.37 -11.19 0.77
N THR A 348 16.61 -11.78 1.69
CA THR A 348 16.27 -13.21 1.70
C THR A 348 14.75 -13.41 1.68
N GLY A 349 14.30 -14.65 1.46
CA GLY A 349 12.90 -15.00 1.64
C GLY A 349 12.71 -16.48 1.96
N VAL A 350 11.46 -16.87 2.16
CA VAL A 350 11.01 -18.25 2.35
C VAL A 350 9.79 -18.53 1.48
N CYS A 351 9.58 -19.79 1.12
CA CYS A 351 8.45 -20.22 0.30
C CYS A 351 7.66 -21.31 1.03
N TYR A 352 6.34 -21.19 0.96
CA TYR A 352 5.37 -22.16 1.44
C TYR A 352 4.39 -22.50 0.31
N GLU A 353 4.92 -22.68 -0.90
CA GLU A 353 4.14 -23.18 -2.03
C GLU A 353 3.81 -24.67 -1.84
N ARG A 354 2.81 -25.15 -2.58
CA ARG A 354 2.45 -26.57 -2.57
C ARG A 354 3.59 -27.41 -3.15
N THR A 355 3.97 -28.45 -2.40
CA THR A 355 4.90 -29.50 -2.86
C THR A 355 4.22 -30.87 -2.78
N ASP A 356 4.94 -31.93 -3.18
CA ASP A 356 4.49 -33.31 -2.98
C ASP A 356 4.26 -33.68 -1.50
N SER A 357 4.81 -32.89 -0.57
CA SER A 357 4.81 -33.18 0.86
C SER A 357 4.22 -32.08 1.75
N THR A 358 3.83 -30.94 1.18
CA THR A 358 3.32 -29.78 1.92
C THR A 358 2.16 -29.12 1.19
N ASN A 359 1.16 -28.68 1.95
CA ASN A 359 0.11 -27.80 1.45
C ASN A 359 0.69 -26.41 1.13
N ALA A 360 0.06 -25.70 0.18
CA ALA A 360 0.37 -24.29 -0.04
C ALA A 360 -0.13 -23.47 1.15
N VAL A 361 0.55 -22.36 1.44
CA VAL A 361 0.07 -21.33 2.36
C VAL A 361 -0.19 -20.06 1.55
N GLU A 362 -1.34 -19.43 1.81
CA GLU A 362 -1.64 -18.09 1.30
C GLU A 362 -1.53 -17.09 2.44
N PHE A 363 -0.51 -16.24 2.38
CA PHE A 363 -0.29 -15.19 3.37
C PHE A 363 -1.14 -13.96 3.08
N ARG A 364 -1.77 -13.41 4.13
CA ARG A 364 -2.74 -12.31 4.05
C ARG A 364 -2.28 -11.02 4.75
N LEU A 365 -1.19 -11.09 5.52
CA LEU A 365 -0.67 -9.94 6.26
C LEU A 365 0.78 -10.14 6.66
N ALA A 366 1.59 -9.09 6.58
CA ALA A 366 2.92 -9.02 7.18
C ALA A 366 3.02 -7.84 8.17
N THR A 367 3.45 -8.12 9.39
CA THR A 367 3.66 -7.10 10.44
C THR A 367 5.07 -6.53 10.39
N ASP A 368 5.29 -5.39 11.06
CA ASP A 368 6.60 -4.74 11.15
C ASP A 368 7.62 -5.55 11.97
N GLU A 369 7.13 -6.44 12.84
CA GLU A 369 7.89 -7.34 13.70
C GLU A 369 8.40 -8.58 12.95
N GLY A 370 7.93 -8.81 11.73
CA GLY A 370 8.24 -9.98 10.91
C GLY A 370 7.37 -11.19 11.22
N VAL A 371 6.23 -11.01 11.88
CA VAL A 371 5.18 -12.03 11.99
C VAL A 371 4.26 -11.90 10.78
N VAL A 372 3.99 -13.02 10.11
CA VAL A 372 3.17 -13.08 8.90
C VAL A 372 2.05 -14.09 9.10
N TYR A 373 0.81 -13.69 8.82
CA TYR A 373 -0.38 -14.52 9.02
C TYR A 373 -0.95 -14.98 7.68
N GLY A 374 -1.52 -16.16 7.64
CA GLY A 374 -2.08 -16.76 6.44
C GLY A 374 -2.82 -18.05 6.73
N ASN A 375 -3.27 -18.71 5.66
CA ASN A 375 -3.95 -20.00 5.78
C ASN A 375 -3.21 -21.06 4.95
N ALA A 376 -2.96 -22.21 5.56
CA ALA A 376 -2.58 -23.40 4.83
C ALA A 376 -3.82 -23.94 4.08
N ILE A 377 -3.70 -24.08 2.77
CA ILE A 377 -4.77 -24.53 1.89
C ILE A 377 -4.62 -26.03 1.68
N GLY A 378 -5.36 -26.80 2.48
CA GLY A 378 -5.49 -28.24 2.31
C GLY A 378 -6.52 -28.57 1.24
N SER A 379 -6.26 -29.57 0.41
CA SER A 379 -7.28 -30.11 -0.51
C SER A 379 -7.41 -31.62 -0.35
N GLU A 380 -8.53 -32.07 0.21
CA GLU A 380 -8.90 -33.49 0.22
C GLU A 380 -10.16 -33.71 -0.64
N GLY A 381 -9.97 -34.23 -1.85
CA GLY A 381 -11.07 -34.47 -2.79
C GLY A 381 -11.66 -33.17 -3.36
N PHE A 382 -12.92 -32.87 -3.04
CA PHE A 382 -13.63 -31.65 -3.50
C PHE A 382 -13.77 -30.58 -2.41
N ILE A 383 -13.14 -30.79 -1.24
CA ILE A 383 -13.23 -29.88 -0.09
C ILE A 383 -11.86 -29.26 0.11
N SER A 384 -11.82 -27.93 0.19
CA SER A 384 -10.65 -27.19 0.68
C SER A 384 -10.81 -26.91 2.18
N SER A 385 -9.75 -27.14 2.95
CA SER A 385 -9.61 -26.59 4.30
C SER A 385 -8.71 -25.36 4.26
N GLU A 386 -9.02 -24.37 5.10
CA GLU A 386 -8.14 -23.24 5.38
C GLU A 386 -7.75 -23.36 6.86
N ASP A 387 -6.52 -23.78 7.10
CA ASP A 387 -5.98 -23.96 8.45
C ASP A 387 -5.10 -22.74 8.78
N PRO A 388 -5.45 -21.92 9.79
CA PRO A 388 -4.73 -20.68 10.09
C PRO A 388 -3.30 -20.97 10.56
N VAL A 389 -2.34 -20.21 10.04
CA VAL A 389 -0.92 -20.32 10.35
C VAL A 389 -0.29 -18.96 10.63
N GLN A 390 0.78 -18.96 11.45
CA GLN A 390 1.70 -17.84 11.57
C GLN A 390 3.11 -18.26 11.17
N LEU A 391 3.82 -17.33 10.55
CA LEU A 391 5.24 -17.44 10.21
C LEU A 391 6.01 -16.34 10.95
N ASP A 392 7.05 -16.73 11.69
CA ASP A 392 8.05 -15.78 12.19
C ASP A 392 9.23 -15.72 11.21
N MET A 393 9.33 -14.63 10.45
CA MET A 393 10.38 -14.39 9.46
C MET A 393 11.79 -14.27 10.06
N ARG A 394 11.90 -14.06 11.37
CA ARG A 394 13.20 -14.00 12.04
C ARG A 394 13.79 -15.39 12.23
N THR A 395 12.93 -16.39 12.45
CA THR A 395 13.32 -17.79 12.67
C THR A 395 13.06 -18.68 11.46
N GLY A 396 12.19 -18.26 10.53
CA GLY A 396 11.69 -19.07 9.42
C GLY A 396 10.77 -20.20 9.88
N LYS A 397 10.22 -20.10 11.10
CA LYS A 397 9.34 -21.13 11.67
C LYS A 397 7.89 -20.78 11.38
N ILE A 398 7.17 -21.75 10.81
CA ILE A 398 5.71 -21.70 10.64
C ILE A 398 5.04 -22.57 11.71
N GLU A 399 3.93 -22.10 12.24
CA GLU A 399 3.12 -22.78 13.25
C GLU A 399 1.64 -22.67 12.89
N GLU A 400 0.90 -23.77 13.04
CA GLU A 400 -0.56 -23.80 12.94
C GLU A 400 -1.16 -23.27 14.25
N PHE A 401 -2.27 -22.54 14.15
CA PHE A 401 -3.08 -22.19 15.31
C PHE A 401 -3.91 -23.40 15.74
N GLU A 402 -3.99 -23.63 17.06
CA GLU A 402 -4.87 -24.69 17.60
C GLU A 402 -6.36 -24.34 17.41
N ASP A 403 -6.68 -23.05 17.35
CA ASP A 403 -8.01 -22.54 17.10
C ASP A 403 -8.17 -22.13 15.63
N VAL A 404 -9.04 -22.84 14.92
CA VAL A 404 -9.36 -22.60 13.51
C VAL A 404 -10.30 -21.40 13.30
N THR A 405 -10.78 -20.78 14.37
CA THR A 405 -11.68 -19.62 14.33
C THR A 405 -10.97 -18.29 14.60
N ILE A 406 -9.64 -18.30 14.69
CA ILE A 406 -8.85 -17.10 14.95
C ILE A 406 -9.00 -16.06 13.83
N ASP A 407 -9.24 -14.82 14.20
CA ASP A 407 -9.36 -13.70 13.27
C ASP A 407 -8.00 -13.10 12.98
N PHE A 408 -7.67 -12.90 11.70
CA PHE A 408 -6.47 -12.17 11.29
C PHE A 408 -6.78 -10.68 11.04
N PRO A 409 -5.82 -9.79 11.30
CA PRO A 409 -5.99 -8.40 10.92
C PRO A 409 -6.03 -8.29 9.39
N PHE A 410 -6.89 -7.42 8.86
CA PHE A 410 -6.85 -7.03 7.45
C PHE A 410 -5.82 -5.92 7.18
N GLY A 411 -5.26 -5.33 8.25
CA GLY A 411 -4.16 -4.37 8.18
C GLY A 411 -3.41 -4.29 9.50
N ASP A 412 -2.12 -3.96 9.44
CA ASP A 412 -1.28 -3.69 10.61
C ASP A 412 -0.55 -2.36 10.39
N THR A 413 -0.86 -1.38 11.22
CA THR A 413 -0.34 -0.02 11.07
C THR A 413 -0.24 0.69 12.40
N ALA A 414 0.80 1.53 12.56
CA ALA A 414 1.08 2.26 13.79
C ALA A 414 1.16 1.39 15.08
N GLY A 415 1.49 0.10 14.94
CA GLY A 415 1.53 -0.87 16.05
C GLY A 415 0.15 -1.35 16.50
N PHE A 416 -0.84 -1.30 15.62
CA PHE A 416 -2.20 -1.79 15.83
C PHE A 416 -2.60 -2.73 14.69
N GLY A 417 -3.21 -3.85 15.05
CA GLY A 417 -3.94 -4.71 14.11
C GLY A 417 -5.36 -4.20 13.93
N LEU A 418 -5.80 -4.11 12.69
CA LEU A 418 -7.15 -3.73 12.29
C LEU A 418 -7.94 -4.99 11.94
N PHE A 419 -9.03 -5.24 12.65
CA PHE A 419 -9.87 -6.43 12.53
C PHE A 419 -11.28 -6.03 12.13
N TRP A 420 -11.95 -6.91 11.39
CA TRP A 420 -13.35 -6.75 11.03
C TRP A 420 -14.19 -7.76 11.80
N ASP A 421 -15.16 -7.29 12.57
CA ASP A 421 -16.16 -8.16 13.19
C ASP A 421 -17.40 -8.26 12.30
N GLU A 422 -17.62 -9.44 11.72
CA GLU A 422 -18.78 -9.71 10.87
C GLU A 422 -20.11 -9.61 11.64
N ALA A 423 -20.12 -9.90 12.95
CA ALA A 423 -21.35 -9.94 13.73
C ALA A 423 -21.92 -8.55 13.98
N SER A 424 -21.07 -7.61 14.39
CA SER A 424 -21.46 -6.21 14.60
C SER A 424 -21.27 -5.32 13.37
N ARG A 425 -20.61 -5.84 12.31
CA ARG A 425 -20.21 -5.09 11.11
C ARG A 425 -19.40 -3.84 11.46
N THR A 426 -18.49 -3.99 12.39
CA THR A 426 -17.60 -2.91 12.82
C THR A 426 -16.14 -3.32 12.73
N MET A 427 -15.29 -2.30 12.57
CA MET A 427 -13.86 -2.49 12.72
C MET A 427 -13.45 -2.32 14.18
N VAL A 428 -12.58 -3.21 14.63
CA VAL A 428 -11.93 -3.14 15.94
C VAL A 428 -10.43 -3.03 15.74
N ALA A 429 -9.77 -2.17 16.50
CA ALA A 429 -8.32 -2.01 16.48
C ALA A 429 -7.72 -2.40 17.82
N TYR A 430 -6.78 -3.35 17.79
CA TYR A 430 -6.05 -3.81 18.98
C TYR A 430 -4.57 -3.44 18.87
N PRO A 431 -3.96 -2.83 19.91
CA PRO A 431 -2.53 -2.55 19.90
C PRO A 431 -1.72 -3.84 20.02
N HIS A 432 -0.46 -3.81 19.58
CA HIS A 432 0.49 -4.87 19.88
C HIS A 432 0.73 -5.01 21.38
N THR A 433 0.98 -6.25 21.83
CA THR A 433 1.45 -6.59 23.17
C THR A 433 2.90 -6.15 23.31
N ASN A 434 3.15 -5.13 24.16
CA ASN A 434 4.51 -4.62 24.40
C ASN A 434 5.38 -5.60 25.22
#